data_AF-A0A522FMG2-F1
#
_entry.id   AF-A0A522FMG2-F1
#
_cell.length_a   1.000
_cell.length_b   1.000
_cell.length_c   1.000
_cell.angle_alpha   90.00
_cell.angle_beta   90.00
_cell.angle_gamma   90.00
#
_symmetry.space_group_name_H-M   'P 1'
#
loop_
_entity.id
_entity.type
_entity.pdbx_description
1 polymer ?
#
loop_
_entity_poly.entity_id
_entity_poly.type
_entity_poly.pdbx_seq_one_letter_code
_entity_poly.pdbx_strand_id
1 'polypeptide(L)'
;MCLVSGTIVNVSKWNWDGDHIVHDCTVPSARNVIGSRKKYPLDIREFLVSEKNSVMSNTLREDFPKFLKRYYSDRSGKKYSFFESKQEGSFDFKVKVITNFVSQNIAYLPANGTDPWLFPDETLCIKEGDCEDRAFLIASLMLASGISSFNVRVALGKVKTVLGNHEEKTFDHVWVMYKNEIGRWRVIDPLKTKNYNKISQKVTESADNSQNQILKTEYIPYYIFNDYHLWSVNSSDIELKRFHEYLSKKFDFNRFHPTFAGEVHKSILEIALKGAEQKILDWIDSRFWMGIIDVQDMPNIYHPFDHFDNSYIKEGWEQVFNNLRTFEKDNEKYLDNFGKAAHAIADFYAHTTYAHFANRTMYSFNGTNTNTEILDITELLNQFDPDNLSIKNRIHYDMQSNDLQNRILKFNLNDTLFSYNKSYCDKGDKQKFSGIIKNLNGKVISGRYAQPGGSIFSNDSQDTIELLIDFPDDLTETDQQKRDFVYRAAAPHHNEIGVDKHSKSSEHQLYRNETDYNIQYKLRRRAAILHIRDAFKKHYNGNNPINTELSDIDLINGELG
;
A
#
# COMPACT_ATOMS: atom_id res chain seq x y z
N MET A 1 0.06 13.03 1.27
CA MET A 1 -0.30 13.88 0.11
C MET A 1 0.49 15.17 0.18
N CYS A 2 1.61 15.25 -0.54
CA CYS A 2 2.45 16.46 -0.62
C CYS A 2 2.40 16.95 -2.07
N LEU A 3 1.62 17.99 -2.38
CA LEU A 3 1.54 18.57 -3.72
C LEU A 3 1.63 20.09 -3.59
N VAL A 4 2.57 20.72 -4.30
CA VAL A 4 2.78 22.18 -4.19
C VAL A 4 2.94 22.83 -5.56
N SER A 5 2.03 23.74 -5.90
CA SER A 5 2.21 24.74 -6.96
C SER A 5 1.55 26.07 -6.60
N GLY A 6 2.19 26.87 -5.76
CA GLY A 6 1.74 28.21 -5.42
C GLY A 6 2.87 29.22 -5.48
N THR A 7 2.55 30.50 -5.34
CA THR A 7 3.57 31.52 -5.08
C THR A 7 4.19 31.22 -3.73
N ILE A 8 5.49 30.94 -3.70
CA ILE A 8 6.20 30.70 -2.44
C ILE A 8 6.31 32.02 -1.69
N VAL A 9 5.80 32.06 -0.47
CA VAL A 9 5.82 33.23 0.41
C VAL A 9 6.64 32.96 1.66
N ASN A 10 7.02 34.03 2.36
CA ASN A 10 7.66 34.02 3.68
C ASN A 10 8.96 33.21 3.81
N VAL A 11 9.64 32.84 2.70
CA VAL A 11 10.92 32.13 2.77
C VAL A 11 11.95 32.88 3.63
N SER A 12 12.04 34.21 3.49
CA SER A 12 13.00 35.03 4.24
C SER A 12 12.65 35.22 5.72
N LYS A 13 11.51 34.72 6.19
CA LYS A 13 11.10 34.79 7.60
C LYS A 13 11.93 33.86 8.49
N TRP A 14 12.43 32.76 7.92
CA TRP A 14 13.10 31.71 8.66
C TRP A 14 14.62 31.84 8.59
N ASN A 15 15.29 31.49 9.68
CA ASN A 15 16.75 31.41 9.73
C ASN A 15 17.22 30.06 9.16
N TRP A 16 17.48 30.02 7.85
CA TRP A 16 17.95 28.83 7.16
C TRP A 16 19.42 28.47 7.42
N ASP A 17 20.16 29.32 8.15
CA ASP A 17 21.48 28.96 8.67
C ASP A 17 21.36 28.18 10.01
N GLY A 18 20.17 28.19 10.64
CA GLY A 18 19.81 27.43 11.85
C GLY A 18 19.82 28.29 13.12
N ASP A 19 18.90 28.03 14.05
CA ASP A 19 18.80 28.78 15.32
C ASP A 19 19.53 28.11 16.49
N HIS A 20 19.29 26.80 16.69
CA HIS A 20 19.93 26.03 17.76
C HIS A 20 20.43 24.69 17.24
N ILE A 21 21.68 24.35 17.55
CA ILE A 21 22.25 23.04 17.23
C ILE A 21 21.60 21.98 18.12
N VAL A 22 21.08 20.94 17.49
CA VAL A 22 20.55 19.76 18.15
C VAL A 22 21.67 18.74 18.25
N HIS A 23 22.01 18.33 19.46
CA HIS A 23 23.10 17.38 19.68
C HIS A 23 22.70 15.93 19.45
N ASP A 24 21.47 15.56 19.84
CA ASP A 24 20.93 14.22 19.60
C ASP A 24 20.27 14.17 18.22
N CYS A 25 21.02 13.64 17.25
CA CYS A 25 20.59 13.51 15.85
C CYS A 25 19.99 12.13 15.56
N THR A 26 19.69 11.34 16.59
CA THR A 26 19.30 9.94 16.46
C THR A 26 17.85 9.80 15.99
N VAL A 27 17.64 9.04 14.93
CA VAL A 27 16.34 8.56 14.47
C VAL A 27 16.08 7.18 15.10
N PRO A 28 15.19 7.08 16.09
CA PRO A 28 14.88 5.81 16.77
C PRO A 28 14.10 4.91 15.82
N SER A 29 14.62 3.74 15.51
CA SER A 29 13.94 2.77 14.65
C SER A 29 13.85 3.15 13.17
N ALA A 30 14.90 3.74 12.61
CA ALA A 30 14.93 4.17 11.21
C ALA A 30 14.70 3.01 10.22
N ARG A 31 15.35 1.85 10.45
CA ARG A 31 15.38 0.75 9.46
C ARG A 31 15.61 -0.61 10.10
N ASN A 32 15.17 -1.68 9.44
CA ASN A 32 15.49 -3.07 9.78
C ASN A 32 16.93 -3.41 9.39
N VAL A 33 17.62 -4.21 10.21
CA VAL A 33 18.87 -4.87 9.81
C VAL A 33 18.55 -5.85 8.68
N ILE A 34 19.36 -5.85 7.60
CA ILE A 34 19.16 -6.75 6.46
C ILE A 34 19.11 -8.21 6.95
N GLY A 35 18.05 -8.93 6.60
CA GLY A 35 17.82 -10.31 7.06
C GLY A 35 17.31 -10.44 8.49
N SER A 36 16.85 -9.36 9.13
CA SER A 36 16.32 -9.36 10.51
C SER A 36 15.17 -8.37 10.70
N ARG A 37 14.33 -8.61 11.71
CA ARG A 37 13.30 -7.66 12.18
C ARG A 37 13.84 -6.64 13.17
N LYS A 38 15.11 -6.75 13.55
CA LYS A 38 15.73 -5.82 14.51
C LYS A 38 15.89 -4.46 13.83
N LYS A 39 15.14 -3.47 14.29
CA LYS A 39 15.38 -2.08 13.92
C LYS A 39 16.61 -1.54 14.63
N TYR A 40 17.33 -0.63 13.99
CA TYR A 40 18.48 0.03 14.59
C TYR A 40 18.35 1.55 14.44
N PRO A 41 18.82 2.32 15.45
CA PRO A 41 18.86 3.76 15.33
C PRO A 41 19.93 4.18 14.32
N LEU A 42 19.66 5.29 13.63
CA LEU A 42 20.59 5.92 12.69
C LEU A 42 20.71 7.40 13.02
N ASP A 43 21.87 7.99 12.74
CA ASP A 43 21.98 9.43 12.73
C ASP A 43 21.30 9.98 11.47
N ILE A 44 20.40 10.97 11.60
CA ILE A 44 19.69 11.52 10.44
C ILE A 44 20.65 12.08 9.37
N ARG A 45 21.85 12.50 9.77
CA ARG A 45 22.85 13.03 8.86
C ARG A 45 23.42 11.97 7.92
N GLU A 46 23.32 10.68 8.29
CA GLU A 46 23.77 9.56 7.44
C GLU A 46 22.95 9.40 6.16
N PHE A 47 21.72 9.93 6.12
CA PHE A 47 20.92 9.99 4.89
C PHE A 47 21.48 10.96 3.85
N LEU A 48 22.48 11.77 4.22
CA LEU A 48 23.21 12.63 3.30
C LEU A 48 24.57 12.00 2.96
N VAL A 49 24.56 11.10 1.98
CA VAL A 49 25.80 10.46 1.52
C VAL A 49 26.67 11.47 0.76
N SER A 50 27.95 11.48 1.11
CA SER A 50 28.96 12.41 0.56
C SER A 50 29.60 11.92 -0.75
N GLU A 51 30.57 12.69 -1.26
CA GLU A 51 31.37 12.40 -2.47
C GLU A 51 32.01 10.99 -2.50
N LYS A 52 32.11 10.31 -1.35
CA LYS A 52 32.70 8.97 -1.23
C LYS A 52 31.74 7.82 -1.57
N ASN A 53 30.46 8.10 -1.81
CA ASN A 53 29.52 7.07 -2.26
C ASN A 53 29.73 6.76 -3.76
N SER A 54 30.06 5.50 -4.06
CA SER A 54 30.38 5.07 -5.44
C SER A 54 29.18 5.12 -6.37
N VAL A 55 27.97 4.87 -5.86
CA VAL A 55 26.73 4.96 -6.65
C VAL A 55 26.49 6.41 -7.06
N MET A 56 26.58 7.37 -6.12
CA MET A 56 26.47 8.80 -6.45
C MET A 56 27.51 9.24 -7.48
N SER A 57 28.77 8.85 -7.27
CA SER A 57 29.88 9.19 -8.17
C SER A 57 29.67 8.63 -9.58
N ASN A 58 29.22 7.37 -9.69
CA ASN A 58 28.95 6.74 -10.97
C ASN A 58 27.75 7.36 -11.66
N THR A 59 26.67 7.68 -10.94
CA THR A 59 25.52 8.39 -11.52
C THR A 59 25.91 9.75 -12.09
N LEU A 60 26.71 10.53 -11.36
CA LEU A 60 27.23 11.82 -11.87
C LEU A 60 28.13 11.64 -13.11
N ARG A 61 28.96 10.59 -13.16
CA ARG A 61 29.89 10.37 -14.27
C ARG A 61 29.25 9.74 -15.50
N GLU A 62 28.24 8.88 -15.32
CA GLU A 62 27.71 8.03 -16.39
C GLU A 62 26.31 8.44 -16.83
N ASP A 63 25.44 8.80 -15.89
CA ASP A 63 24.03 9.07 -16.19
C ASP A 63 23.78 10.55 -16.51
N PHE A 64 24.47 11.47 -15.84
CA PHE A 64 24.33 12.91 -16.09
C PHE A 64 24.76 13.33 -17.50
N PRO A 65 25.86 12.84 -18.10
CA PRO A 65 26.17 13.12 -19.50
C PRO A 65 25.06 12.67 -20.45
N LYS A 66 24.51 11.47 -20.24
CA LYS A 66 23.39 10.92 -21.04
C LYS A 66 22.14 11.79 -20.86
N PHE A 67 21.84 12.19 -19.62
CA PHE A 67 20.71 13.06 -19.29
C PHE A 67 20.83 14.44 -19.93
N LEU A 68 21.99 15.10 -19.84
CA LEU A 68 22.23 16.41 -20.46
C LEU A 68 22.17 16.33 -22.00
N LYS A 69 22.70 15.27 -22.60
CA LYS A 69 22.56 15.04 -24.05
C LYS A 69 21.09 14.94 -24.45
N ARG A 70 20.27 14.21 -23.69
CA ARG A 70 18.84 13.98 -23.97
C ARG A 70 17.96 15.21 -23.70
N TYR A 71 18.13 15.87 -22.57
CA TYR A 71 17.19 16.90 -22.10
C TYR A 71 17.70 18.34 -22.22
N TYR A 72 18.99 18.52 -22.45
CA TYR A 72 19.62 19.84 -22.63
C TYR A 72 20.28 19.98 -24.00
N SER A 73 20.10 19.02 -24.91
CA SER A 73 20.69 19.02 -26.26
C SER A 73 22.22 19.16 -26.25
N ASP A 74 22.89 18.67 -25.21
CA ASP A 74 24.34 18.78 -25.07
C ASP A 74 25.09 17.76 -25.93
N ARG A 75 25.08 17.93 -27.25
CA ARG A 75 25.78 17.03 -28.18
C ARG A 75 27.30 17.16 -28.11
N SER A 76 27.80 18.30 -27.64
CA SER A 76 29.23 18.63 -27.57
C SER A 76 29.90 18.31 -26.23
N GLY A 77 29.13 17.94 -25.20
CA GLY A 77 29.63 17.77 -23.83
C GLY A 77 29.93 19.08 -23.08
N LYS A 78 29.75 20.25 -23.72
CA LYS A 78 30.01 21.57 -23.12
C LYS A 78 29.17 21.84 -21.89
N LYS A 79 27.92 21.38 -21.84
CA LYS A 79 27.06 21.58 -20.65
C LYS A 79 27.46 20.64 -19.52
N TYR A 80 27.89 19.42 -19.83
CA TYR A 80 28.48 18.53 -18.84
C TYR A 80 29.81 19.10 -18.29
N SER A 81 30.69 19.63 -19.15
CA SER A 81 31.89 20.34 -18.68
C SER A 81 31.55 21.57 -17.83
N PHE A 82 30.51 22.34 -18.18
CA PHE A 82 30.05 23.46 -17.36
C PHE A 82 29.46 22.99 -16.01
N PHE A 83 28.73 21.88 -15.99
CA PHE A 83 28.24 21.22 -14.78
C PHE A 83 29.39 20.79 -13.86
N GLU A 84 30.50 20.29 -14.38
CA GLU A 84 31.67 19.91 -13.59
C GLU A 84 32.52 21.12 -13.15
N SER A 85 32.39 22.25 -13.85
CA SER A 85 33.22 23.43 -13.62
C SER A 85 32.98 24.10 -12.25
N LYS A 86 33.89 25.02 -11.91
CA LYS A 86 33.81 25.94 -10.76
C LYS A 86 33.65 27.40 -11.20
N GLN A 87 33.19 27.62 -12.44
CA GLN A 87 33.01 28.96 -13.00
C GLN A 87 31.73 29.62 -12.46
N GLU A 88 31.64 30.95 -12.58
CA GLU A 88 30.40 31.67 -12.29
C GLU A 88 29.22 31.10 -13.10
N GLY A 89 28.06 30.97 -12.47
CA GLY A 89 26.85 30.35 -13.00
C GLY A 89 26.83 28.82 -12.96
N SER A 90 27.97 28.16 -12.75
CA SER A 90 28.04 26.69 -12.74
C SER A 90 27.38 26.07 -11.51
N PHE A 91 27.39 26.74 -10.37
CA PHE A 91 26.84 26.23 -9.13
C PHE A 91 25.31 26.16 -9.21
N ASP A 92 24.66 27.25 -9.59
CA ASP A 92 23.20 27.27 -9.78
C ASP A 92 22.77 26.35 -10.94
N PHE A 93 23.61 26.21 -11.97
CA PHE A 93 23.39 25.26 -13.05
C PHE A 93 23.42 23.81 -12.57
N LYS A 94 24.39 23.42 -11.72
CA LYS A 94 24.45 22.07 -11.11
C LYS A 94 23.15 21.76 -10.39
N VAL A 95 22.71 22.65 -9.50
CA VAL A 95 21.47 22.48 -8.72
C VAL A 95 20.25 22.29 -9.62
N LYS A 96 20.12 23.11 -10.67
CA LYS A 96 19.04 22.99 -11.65
C LYS A 96 19.06 21.65 -12.36
N VAL A 97 20.23 21.19 -12.79
CA VAL A 97 20.39 19.90 -13.50
C VAL A 97 20.06 18.74 -12.57
N ILE A 98 20.56 18.74 -11.32
CA ILE A 98 20.29 17.70 -10.32
C ILE A 98 18.80 17.61 -10.00
N THR A 99 18.18 18.75 -9.70
CA THR A 99 16.73 18.82 -9.42
C THR A 99 15.92 18.23 -10.58
N ASN A 100 16.29 18.60 -11.81
CA ASN A 100 15.64 18.08 -13.01
C ASN A 100 15.95 16.60 -13.24
N PHE A 101 17.16 16.14 -12.95
CA PHE A 101 17.51 14.73 -13.06
C PHE A 101 16.61 13.88 -12.15
N VAL A 102 16.50 14.24 -10.87
CA VAL A 102 15.65 13.53 -9.90
C VAL A 102 14.18 13.60 -10.31
N SER A 103 13.70 14.78 -10.73
CA SER A 103 12.34 14.98 -11.29
C SER A 103 11.98 14.05 -12.45
N GLN A 104 12.95 13.71 -13.29
CA GLN A 104 12.72 12.99 -14.53
C GLN A 104 12.98 11.49 -14.42
N ASN A 105 13.79 11.06 -13.46
CA ASN A 105 14.25 9.68 -13.38
C ASN A 105 13.84 8.97 -12.08
N ILE A 106 13.25 9.68 -11.11
CA ILE A 106 12.78 9.12 -9.85
C ILE A 106 11.28 9.37 -9.74
N ALA A 107 10.50 8.29 -9.76
CA ALA A 107 9.06 8.34 -9.59
C ALA A 107 8.72 8.84 -8.18
N TYR A 108 7.69 9.69 -8.08
CA TYR A 108 7.15 10.10 -6.79
C TYR A 108 6.07 9.13 -6.37
N LEU A 109 6.28 8.44 -5.26
CA LEU A 109 5.27 7.58 -4.65
C LEU A 109 4.92 8.18 -3.29
N PRO A 110 3.73 8.78 -3.10
CA PRO A 110 3.36 9.32 -1.80
C PRO A 110 3.24 8.18 -0.79
N ALA A 111 4.04 8.23 0.27
CA ALA A 111 3.90 7.32 1.38
C ALA A 111 3.12 7.94 2.54
N ASN A 112 2.66 7.09 3.46
CA ASN A 112 1.89 7.49 4.64
C ASN A 112 2.78 7.78 5.86
N GLY A 113 4.10 7.99 5.66
CA GLY A 113 5.08 8.30 6.70
C GLY A 113 5.43 7.12 7.60
N THR A 114 5.21 5.90 7.10
CA THR A 114 5.44 4.63 7.82
C THR A 114 6.54 3.80 7.19
N ASP A 115 6.87 4.05 5.93
CA ASP A 115 7.92 3.41 5.16
C ASP A 115 9.33 3.77 5.67
N PRO A 116 10.29 2.83 5.58
CA PRO A 116 11.66 3.10 5.96
C PRO A 116 12.26 4.10 4.97
N TRP A 117 12.77 5.21 5.49
CA TRP A 117 13.51 6.18 4.70
C TRP A 117 14.64 5.50 3.92
N LEU A 118 14.67 5.75 2.62
CA LEU A 118 15.66 5.19 1.71
C LEU A 118 16.96 5.99 1.78
N PHE A 119 18.07 5.27 1.67
CA PHE A 119 19.34 5.94 1.40
C PHE A 119 19.34 6.41 -0.07
N PRO A 120 20.02 7.52 -0.39
CA PRO A 120 20.07 8.06 -1.75
C PRO A 120 20.48 7.05 -2.83
N ASP A 121 21.40 6.13 -2.53
CA ASP A 121 21.83 5.07 -3.45
C ASP A 121 20.76 4.00 -3.68
N GLU A 122 19.96 3.69 -2.66
CA GLU A 122 18.77 2.86 -2.79
C GLU A 122 17.69 3.56 -3.62
N THR A 123 17.42 4.84 -3.37
CA THR A 123 16.51 5.66 -4.20
C THR A 123 16.95 5.66 -5.68
N LEU A 124 18.26 5.75 -5.94
CA LEU A 124 18.79 5.63 -7.31
C LEU A 124 18.69 4.23 -7.89
N CYS A 125 18.70 3.19 -7.07
CA CYS A 125 18.59 1.80 -7.52
C CYS A 125 17.15 1.44 -7.87
N ILE A 126 16.20 1.77 -6.98
CA ILE A 126 14.77 1.44 -7.13
C ILE A 126 14.07 2.44 -8.07
N LYS A 127 14.60 3.66 -8.22
CA LYS A 127 14.06 4.74 -9.09
C LYS A 127 12.70 5.27 -8.64
N GLU A 128 12.40 5.16 -7.37
CA GLU A 128 11.20 5.70 -6.74
C GLU A 128 11.49 6.16 -5.31
N GLY A 129 10.58 6.96 -4.76
CA GLY A 129 10.64 7.46 -3.39
C GLY A 129 9.67 8.61 -3.17
N ASP A 130 9.42 8.96 -1.93
CA ASP A 130 8.45 9.98 -1.56
C ASP A 130 9.12 11.37 -1.34
N CYS A 131 8.66 12.19 -0.40
CA CYS A 131 9.20 13.55 -0.24
C CYS A 131 10.59 13.55 0.39
N GLU A 132 10.84 12.72 1.41
CA GLU A 132 12.13 12.62 2.08
C GLU A 132 13.17 11.94 1.20
N ASP A 133 12.86 10.82 0.56
CA ASP A 133 13.82 10.04 -0.20
C ASP A 133 14.40 10.88 -1.34
N ARG A 134 13.52 11.62 -2.01
CA ARG A 134 13.90 12.51 -3.11
C ARG A 134 14.63 13.74 -2.58
N ALA A 135 14.30 14.26 -1.39
CA ALA A 135 15.05 15.34 -0.78
C ALA A 135 16.47 14.90 -0.37
N PHE A 136 16.61 13.73 0.26
CA PHE A 136 17.90 13.13 0.61
C PHE A 136 18.75 12.89 -0.64
N LEU A 137 18.14 12.36 -1.71
CA LEU A 137 18.83 12.15 -2.98
C LEU A 137 19.27 13.46 -3.64
N ILE A 138 18.40 14.48 -3.71
CA ILE A 138 18.76 15.78 -4.28
C ILE A 138 19.95 16.39 -3.52
N ALA A 139 19.85 16.43 -2.19
CA ALA A 139 20.90 16.97 -1.34
C ALA A 139 22.21 16.18 -1.51
N SER A 140 22.15 14.86 -1.51
CA SER A 140 23.34 14.01 -1.67
C SER A 140 24.00 14.13 -3.04
N LEU A 141 23.23 14.22 -4.13
CA LEU A 141 23.78 14.51 -5.46
C LEU A 141 24.41 15.92 -5.52
N MET A 142 23.84 16.90 -4.81
CA MET A 142 24.46 18.24 -4.70
C MET A 142 25.82 18.15 -3.99
N LEU A 143 25.88 17.49 -2.83
CA LEU A 143 27.13 17.26 -2.10
C LEU A 143 28.15 16.51 -2.97
N ALA A 144 27.74 15.40 -3.59
CA ALA A 144 28.59 14.59 -4.46
C ALA A 144 29.08 15.34 -5.72
N SER A 145 28.35 16.39 -6.17
CA SER A 145 28.76 17.25 -7.28
C SER A 145 29.77 18.35 -6.89
N GLY A 146 30.18 18.38 -5.62
CA GLY A 146 31.11 19.33 -5.04
C GLY A 146 30.46 20.61 -4.48
N ILE A 147 29.13 20.62 -4.27
CA ILE A 147 28.48 21.74 -3.57
C ILE A 147 28.76 21.61 -2.07
N SER A 148 29.28 22.68 -1.47
CA SER A 148 29.55 22.72 -0.04
C SER A 148 28.30 22.41 0.78
N SER A 149 28.45 21.52 1.76
CA SER A 149 27.41 21.19 2.74
C SER A 149 26.83 22.41 3.48
N PHE A 150 27.63 23.46 3.67
CA PHE A 150 27.15 24.68 4.31
C PHE A 150 26.16 25.47 3.44
N ASN A 151 26.09 25.17 2.14
CA ASN A 151 25.14 25.77 1.20
C ASN A 151 23.94 24.86 0.87
N VAL A 152 23.79 23.72 1.55
CA VAL A 152 22.66 22.79 1.37
C VAL A 152 22.02 22.52 2.73
N ARG A 153 20.68 22.48 2.78
CA ARG A 153 19.95 21.97 3.92
C ARG A 153 18.84 21.04 3.45
N VAL A 154 18.60 19.97 4.17
CA VAL A 154 17.31 19.28 4.14
C VAL A 154 16.48 19.82 5.30
N ALA A 155 15.23 20.14 5.03
CA ALA A 155 14.31 20.71 5.98
C ALA A 155 13.16 19.74 6.25
N LEU A 156 12.90 19.50 7.54
CA LEU A 156 11.75 18.77 8.06
C LEU A 156 10.77 19.77 8.65
N GLY A 157 9.51 19.71 8.22
CA GLY A 157 8.50 20.62 8.75
C GLY A 157 7.16 20.42 8.07
N LYS A 158 6.47 21.54 7.85
CA LYS A 158 5.17 21.56 7.18
C LYS A 158 5.17 22.48 5.99
N VAL A 159 4.30 22.15 5.04
CA VAL A 159 3.89 23.07 4.00
C VAL A 159 2.45 23.47 4.23
N LYS A 160 2.23 24.78 4.25
CA LYS A 160 0.91 25.40 4.31
C LYS A 160 0.57 25.94 2.92
N THR A 161 -0.53 25.47 2.34
CA THR A 161 -1.05 25.93 1.05
C THR A 161 -2.36 26.68 1.25
N VAL A 162 -2.54 27.77 0.50
CA VAL A 162 -3.81 28.51 0.43
C VAL A 162 -4.40 28.30 -0.94
N LEU A 163 -5.62 27.77 -1.00
CA LEU A 163 -6.36 27.47 -2.22
C LEU A 163 -7.17 28.69 -2.72
N GLY A 164 -7.70 28.61 -3.94
CA GLY A 164 -8.50 29.66 -4.58
C GLY A 164 -9.75 30.05 -3.79
N ASN A 165 -10.32 29.09 -3.06
CA ASN A 165 -11.41 29.29 -2.12
C ASN A 165 -10.98 29.87 -0.75
N HIS A 166 -9.72 30.27 -0.58
CA HIS A 166 -9.10 30.73 0.67
C HIS A 166 -9.03 29.67 1.78
N GLU A 167 -9.29 28.40 1.46
CA GLU A 167 -9.05 27.29 2.38
C GLU A 167 -7.55 27.08 2.56
N GLU A 168 -7.14 26.86 3.82
CA GLU A 168 -5.77 26.56 4.17
C GLU A 168 -5.61 25.07 4.42
N LYS A 169 -4.70 24.43 3.67
CA LYS A 169 -4.30 23.04 3.90
C LYS A 169 -2.88 23.00 4.41
N THR A 170 -2.63 22.16 5.41
CA THR A 170 -1.29 21.97 5.97
C THR A 170 -0.97 20.49 6.01
N PHE A 171 0.22 20.13 5.55
CA PHE A 171 0.72 18.76 5.58
C PHE A 171 2.20 18.74 5.96
N ASP A 172 2.64 17.64 6.57
CA ASP A 172 4.06 17.41 6.85
C ASP A 172 4.81 17.18 5.52
N HIS A 173 6.04 17.68 5.42
CA HIS A 173 6.81 17.63 4.18
C HIS A 173 8.31 17.70 4.45
N VAL A 174 9.10 17.15 3.52
CA VAL A 174 10.56 17.26 3.49
C VAL A 174 10.99 17.91 2.19
N TRP A 175 11.88 18.89 2.27
CA TRP A 175 12.37 19.63 1.10
C TRP A 175 13.85 20.02 1.24
N VAL A 176 14.45 20.45 0.14
CA VAL A 176 15.84 20.92 0.12
C VAL A 176 15.87 22.45 0.04
N MET A 177 16.75 23.06 0.81
CA MET A 177 17.16 24.45 0.65
C MET A 177 18.59 24.48 0.12
N TYR A 178 18.87 25.43 -0.77
CA TYR A 178 20.25 25.72 -1.15
C TYR A 178 20.54 27.20 -1.17
N LYS A 179 21.77 27.58 -0.86
CA LYS A 179 22.26 28.95 -0.95
C LYS A 179 22.86 29.16 -2.33
N ASN A 180 22.21 30.00 -3.14
CA ASN A 180 22.65 30.25 -4.52
C ASN A 180 23.93 31.08 -4.57
N GLU A 181 24.50 31.28 -5.75
CA GLU A 181 25.81 31.97 -5.91
C GLU A 181 25.88 33.37 -5.32
N ILE A 182 24.74 34.09 -5.26
CA ILE A 182 24.64 35.42 -4.65
C ILE A 182 24.30 35.38 -3.15
N GLY A 183 24.39 34.21 -2.50
CA GLY A 183 24.22 34.05 -1.07
C GLY A 183 22.78 33.96 -0.57
N ARG A 184 21.78 33.76 -1.44
CA ARG A 184 20.36 33.69 -1.07
C ARG A 184 19.87 32.25 -0.97
N TRP A 185 19.19 31.93 0.12
CA TRP A 185 18.51 30.65 0.29
C TRP A 185 17.32 30.49 -0.67
N ARG A 186 17.22 29.33 -1.30
CA ARG A 186 16.22 28.97 -2.32
C ARG A 186 15.63 27.61 -2.00
N VAL A 187 14.32 27.49 -2.17
CA VAL A 187 13.57 26.24 -1.99
C VAL A 187 13.70 25.36 -3.24
N ILE A 188 14.03 24.10 -3.03
CA ILE A 188 13.89 23.00 -4.00
C ILE A 188 12.85 22.05 -3.42
N ASP A 189 11.69 22.04 -4.07
CA ASP A 189 10.65 21.07 -3.73
C ASP A 189 10.89 19.77 -4.53
N PRO A 190 11.00 18.60 -3.87
CA PRO A 190 11.22 17.33 -4.54
C PRO A 190 10.09 16.99 -5.54
N LEU A 191 8.87 17.54 -5.37
CA LEU A 191 7.70 17.21 -6.16
C LEU A 191 7.67 17.77 -7.57
N LYS A 192 8.58 18.68 -7.94
CA LYS A 192 8.58 19.32 -9.27
C LYS A 192 8.71 18.27 -10.38
N THR A 193 7.62 17.83 -10.99
CA THR A 193 7.58 16.91 -12.15
C THR A 193 7.08 17.63 -13.41
N LYS A 194 7.54 17.20 -14.60
CA LYS A 194 7.17 17.80 -15.90
C LYS A 194 5.67 17.75 -16.22
N ASN A 195 4.94 16.79 -15.64
CA ASN A 195 3.51 16.66 -15.90
C ASN A 195 2.69 17.79 -15.29
N TYR A 196 3.25 18.55 -14.34
CA TYR A 196 2.55 19.68 -13.76
C TYR A 196 2.30 20.80 -14.77
N ASN A 197 3.26 21.13 -15.65
CA ASN A 197 3.08 22.19 -16.65
C ASN A 197 2.15 21.75 -17.81
N LYS A 198 2.09 20.46 -18.13
CA LYS A 198 1.17 19.92 -19.15
C LYS A 198 -0.25 19.75 -18.62
N ILE A 199 -0.42 19.38 -17.35
CA ILE A 199 -1.71 19.32 -16.69
C ILE A 199 -2.21 20.74 -16.39
N SER A 200 -1.36 21.67 -15.93
CA SER A 200 -1.75 23.07 -15.72
C SER A 200 -2.12 23.77 -17.03
N GLN A 201 -1.48 23.44 -18.16
CA GLN A 201 -1.86 23.98 -19.47
C GLN A 201 -3.13 23.34 -20.05
N LYS A 202 -3.38 22.05 -19.81
CA LYS A 202 -4.66 21.42 -20.20
C LYS A 202 -5.84 21.86 -19.33
N VAL A 203 -5.61 22.09 -18.04
CA VAL A 203 -6.62 22.58 -17.09
C VAL A 203 -6.95 24.07 -17.32
N THR A 204 -6.05 24.86 -17.90
CA THR A 204 -6.36 26.25 -18.31
C THR A 204 -7.24 26.35 -19.56
N GLU A 205 -7.42 25.28 -20.34
CA GLU A 205 -8.25 25.29 -21.56
C GLU A 205 -9.64 24.66 -21.34
N SER A 206 -9.85 23.94 -20.24
CA SER A 206 -11.17 23.48 -19.79
C SER A 206 -11.62 24.31 -18.59
N ALA A 207 -12.39 25.36 -18.85
CA ALA A 207 -12.99 26.19 -17.82
C ALA A 207 -13.82 25.36 -16.82
N ASP A 208 -13.58 25.61 -15.52
CA ASP A 208 -14.59 25.79 -14.44
C ASP A 208 -14.22 25.13 -13.09
N ASN A 209 -13.00 25.35 -12.59
CA ASN A 209 -12.69 25.06 -11.17
C ASN A 209 -11.58 25.94 -10.60
N SER A 210 -11.81 27.26 -10.55
CA SER A 210 -10.90 28.25 -9.93
C SER A 210 -10.72 28.05 -8.41
N GLN A 211 -11.54 27.22 -7.77
CA GLN A 211 -11.53 27.00 -6.32
C GLN A 211 -10.35 26.13 -5.83
N ASN A 212 -9.85 25.20 -6.66
CA ASN A 212 -8.80 24.24 -6.28
C ASN A 212 -7.38 24.66 -6.67
N GLN A 213 -7.19 25.85 -7.24
CA GLN A 213 -5.87 26.36 -7.59
C GLN A 213 -5.11 26.81 -6.33
N ILE A 214 -3.90 26.30 -6.11
CA ILE A 214 -3.04 26.77 -5.01
C ILE A 214 -2.54 28.19 -5.34
N LEU A 215 -2.91 29.17 -4.53
CA LEU A 215 -2.52 30.58 -4.68
C LEU A 215 -1.17 30.85 -4.03
N LYS A 216 -1.00 30.40 -2.79
CA LYS A 216 0.19 30.66 -1.96
C LYS A 216 0.68 29.38 -1.30
N THR A 217 1.98 29.31 -1.10
CA THR A 217 2.64 28.23 -0.37
C THR A 217 3.65 28.80 0.60
N GLU A 218 3.55 28.41 1.87
CA GLU A 218 4.52 28.72 2.92
C GLU A 218 5.19 27.41 3.39
N TYR A 219 6.52 27.40 3.39
CA TYR A 219 7.32 26.31 3.95
C TYR A 219 7.71 26.70 5.39
N ILE A 220 7.31 25.89 6.35
CA ILE A 220 7.47 26.14 7.79
C ILE A 220 8.44 25.09 8.33
N PRO A 221 9.75 25.41 8.46
CA PRO A 221 10.74 24.47 8.97
C PRO A 221 10.62 24.30 10.48
N TYR A 222 10.79 23.07 10.95
CA TYR A 222 10.97 22.76 12.36
C TYR A 222 12.41 22.36 12.64
N TYR A 223 12.98 21.51 11.76
CA TYR A 223 14.36 21.13 11.79
C TYR A 223 14.97 21.30 10.40
N ILE A 224 16.24 21.71 10.36
CA ILE A 224 17.04 21.72 9.14
C ILE A 224 18.37 21.04 9.42
N PHE A 225 18.96 20.37 8.44
CA PHE A 225 20.23 19.70 8.64
C PHE A 225 21.06 19.61 7.38
N ASN A 226 22.35 19.35 7.57
CA ASN A 226 23.29 18.92 6.54
C ASN A 226 24.09 17.73 7.08
N ASP A 227 25.14 17.27 6.38
CA ASP A 227 25.95 16.12 6.81
C ASP A 227 26.81 16.41 8.06
N TYR A 228 26.88 17.65 8.55
CA TYR A 228 27.62 18.03 9.77
C TYR A 228 26.71 18.26 10.98
N HIS A 229 25.59 18.95 10.81
CA HIS A 229 24.77 19.43 11.92
C HIS A 229 23.28 19.30 11.63
N LEU A 230 22.53 19.08 12.71
CA LEU A 230 21.09 19.25 12.80
C LEU A 230 20.81 20.51 13.60
N TRP A 231 19.90 21.34 13.11
CA TRP A 231 19.43 22.54 13.79
C TRP A 231 17.92 22.51 13.96
N SER A 232 17.42 23.01 15.08
CA SER A 232 16.03 23.42 15.21
C SER A 232 15.86 24.85 14.72
N VAL A 233 14.70 25.17 14.15
CA VAL A 233 14.31 26.52 13.72
C VAL A 233 13.16 27.01 14.59
N ASN A 234 13.26 28.22 15.11
CA ASN A 234 12.26 28.83 15.96
C ASN A 234 10.97 29.07 15.16
N SER A 235 9.97 28.22 15.38
CA SER A 235 8.61 28.41 14.88
C SER A 235 7.63 28.46 16.05
N SER A 236 6.62 29.32 15.96
CA SER A 236 5.59 29.52 16.99
C SER A 236 4.73 28.27 17.26
N ASP A 237 4.84 27.24 16.42
CA ASP A 237 4.12 25.97 16.48
C ASP A 237 4.77 24.91 17.39
N ILE A 238 5.91 25.22 18.03
CA ILE A 238 6.67 24.22 18.79
C ILE A 238 6.18 24.12 20.24
N GLU A 239 5.24 23.19 20.48
CA GLU A 239 5.08 22.53 21.79
C GLU A 239 6.12 21.40 22.00
N LEU A 240 6.91 21.05 20.98
CA LEU A 240 7.79 19.88 20.95
C LEU A 240 9.27 20.25 21.17
N LYS A 241 9.74 20.11 22.41
CA LYS A 241 11.09 20.58 22.80
C LYS A 241 12.25 19.68 22.36
N ARG A 242 12.00 18.47 21.82
CA ARG A 242 13.05 17.49 21.50
C ARG A 242 12.82 16.82 20.13
N PHE A 243 13.91 16.66 19.37
CA PHE A 243 13.90 16.08 18.03
C PHE A 243 13.29 14.67 17.99
N HIS A 244 13.65 13.83 18.96
CA HIS A 244 13.08 12.48 19.09
C HIS A 244 11.56 12.48 19.29
N GLU A 245 11.00 13.43 20.05
CA GLU A 245 9.56 13.55 20.27
C GLU A 245 8.83 14.03 19.01
N TYR A 246 9.48 14.91 18.23
CA TYR A 246 8.98 15.30 16.92
C TYR A 246 8.89 14.10 15.99
N LEU A 247 9.98 13.34 15.89
CA LEU A 247 10.04 12.12 15.10
C LEU A 247 8.97 11.12 15.54
N SER A 248 8.89 10.76 16.81
CA SER A 248 7.95 9.75 17.31
C SER A 248 6.46 10.11 17.13
N LYS A 249 6.12 11.40 17.08
CA LYS A 249 4.73 11.85 16.87
C LYS A 249 4.35 11.99 15.40
N LYS A 250 5.33 12.14 14.51
CA LYS A 250 5.11 12.52 13.11
C LYS A 250 5.47 11.42 12.11
N PHE A 251 6.51 10.69 12.42
CA PHE A 251 6.97 9.53 11.69
C PHE A 251 6.79 8.36 12.64
N ASP A 252 5.74 7.58 12.41
CA ASP A 252 5.49 6.42 13.24
C ASP A 252 6.45 5.30 12.79
N PHE A 253 7.70 5.42 13.22
CA PHE A 253 8.77 4.43 12.97
C PHE A 253 8.44 3.07 13.60
N ASN A 254 7.41 2.99 14.46
CA ASN A 254 6.86 1.75 14.99
C ASN A 254 5.72 1.17 14.12
N ARG A 255 5.21 1.92 13.13
CA ARG A 255 4.15 1.51 12.21
C ARG A 255 4.59 0.97 10.85
N PHE A 256 5.89 0.79 10.57
CA PHE A 256 6.26 -0.26 9.62
C PHE A 256 6.01 -1.62 10.28
N HIS A 257 4.73 -1.94 10.30
CA HIS A 257 4.14 -3.23 10.50
C HIS A 257 3.54 -3.51 9.12
N PRO A 258 4.15 -4.40 8.30
CA PRO A 258 3.56 -4.87 7.04
C PRO A 258 2.29 -5.69 7.28
N THR A 259 1.45 -5.30 8.24
CA THR A 259 0.66 -6.27 8.96
C THR A 259 -0.82 -5.97 9.07
N PHE A 260 -1.33 -4.88 8.52
CA PHE A 260 -2.76 -4.64 8.76
C PHE A 260 -3.69 -5.60 7.99
N ALA A 261 -3.24 -6.16 6.85
CA ALA A 261 -3.84 -7.35 6.20
C ALA A 261 -2.94 -8.59 6.38
N GLY A 262 -1.61 -8.40 6.28
CA GLY A 262 -0.61 -9.45 6.41
C GLY A 262 -0.51 -10.16 7.74
N GLU A 263 -0.72 -9.53 8.91
CA GLU A 263 -0.66 -10.26 10.19
C GLU A 263 -1.81 -11.25 10.33
N VAL A 264 -2.99 -10.90 9.83
CA VAL A 264 -4.15 -11.79 9.93
C VAL A 264 -3.89 -13.02 9.07
N HIS A 265 -3.49 -12.86 7.81
CA HIS A 265 -3.17 -13.97 6.91
C HIS A 265 -1.93 -14.76 7.37
N LYS A 266 -0.88 -14.08 7.84
CA LYS A 266 0.29 -14.74 8.44
C LYS A 266 -0.09 -15.56 9.66
N SER A 267 -0.90 -15.01 10.57
CA SER A 267 -1.36 -15.75 11.76
C SER A 267 -2.20 -16.97 11.38
N ILE A 268 -3.05 -16.85 10.35
CA ILE A 268 -3.83 -17.97 9.82
C ILE A 268 -2.90 -19.09 9.34
N LEU A 269 -1.86 -18.76 8.56
CA LEU A 269 -0.92 -19.75 8.03
C LEU A 269 -0.06 -20.37 9.14
N GLU A 270 0.44 -19.57 10.09
CA GLU A 270 1.21 -20.05 11.24
C GLU A 270 0.42 -21.05 12.09
N ILE A 271 -0.86 -20.78 12.31
CA ILE A 271 -1.74 -21.68 13.08
C ILE A 271 -2.11 -22.91 12.25
N ALA A 272 -2.46 -22.74 10.97
CA ALA A 272 -2.82 -23.84 10.08
C ALA A 272 -1.68 -24.87 9.98
N LEU A 273 -0.44 -24.39 9.88
CA LEU A 273 0.77 -25.20 9.74
C LEU A 273 1.46 -25.51 11.06
N LYS A 274 0.85 -25.20 12.21
CA LYS A 274 1.40 -25.58 13.52
C LYS A 274 1.65 -27.09 13.57
N GLY A 275 2.91 -27.44 13.80
CA GLY A 275 3.45 -28.81 13.83
C GLY A 275 3.96 -29.36 12.50
N ALA A 276 4.01 -28.56 11.44
CA ALA A 276 4.78 -28.86 10.24
C ALA A 276 6.30 -28.83 10.54
N GLU A 277 7.11 -29.33 9.61
CA GLU A 277 8.58 -29.29 9.74
C GLU A 277 9.08 -27.85 9.94
N GLN A 278 10.08 -27.67 10.81
CA GLN A 278 10.61 -26.34 11.16
C GLN A 278 11.04 -25.54 9.93
N LYS A 279 11.63 -26.21 8.93
CA LYS A 279 12.05 -25.57 7.67
C LYS A 279 10.90 -24.89 6.92
N ILE A 280 9.67 -25.39 7.07
CA ILE A 280 8.47 -24.82 6.44
C ILE A 280 8.01 -23.60 7.24
N LEU A 281 8.03 -23.68 8.58
CA LEU A 281 7.69 -22.55 9.44
C LEU A 281 8.66 -21.38 9.25
N ASP A 282 9.97 -21.67 9.21
CA ASP A 282 11.03 -20.70 8.93
C ASP A 282 10.86 -20.07 7.53
N TRP A 283 10.40 -20.87 6.56
CA TRP A 283 10.12 -20.40 5.22
C TRP A 283 8.92 -19.44 5.18
N ILE A 284 7.79 -19.77 5.82
CA ILE A 284 6.60 -18.90 5.90
C ILE A 284 7.01 -17.55 6.46
N ASP A 285 7.74 -17.58 7.58
CA ASP A 285 8.27 -16.37 8.21
C ASP A 285 9.08 -15.58 7.17
N SER A 286 10.11 -16.18 6.57
CA SER A 286 10.97 -15.48 5.62
C SER A 286 10.22 -14.85 4.43
N ARG A 287 9.18 -15.51 3.90
CA ARG A 287 8.48 -15.11 2.67
C ARG A 287 7.32 -14.15 2.86
N PHE A 288 6.68 -14.12 4.03
CA PHE A 288 5.79 -13.00 4.38
C PHE A 288 6.61 -11.72 4.56
N TRP A 289 7.80 -11.78 5.16
CA TRP A 289 8.66 -10.58 5.36
C TRP A 289 9.33 -10.06 4.09
N MET A 290 9.74 -10.95 3.20
CA MET A 290 10.20 -10.56 1.86
C MET A 290 9.07 -10.09 0.98
N GLY A 291 7.83 -10.29 1.42
CA GLY A 291 6.68 -9.96 0.61
C GLY A 291 6.70 -10.80 -0.67
N ILE A 292 6.49 -12.09 -0.53
CA ILE A 292 6.36 -13.03 -1.66
C ILE A 292 5.02 -13.76 -1.57
N ILE A 293 4.48 -13.87 -0.35
CA ILE A 293 3.15 -14.44 -0.07
C ILE A 293 2.08 -13.34 0.05
N ASP A 294 2.44 -12.17 0.57
CA ASP A 294 1.52 -11.04 0.85
C ASP A 294 1.86 -9.76 0.04
N VAL A 295 2.70 -9.86 -0.99
CA VAL A 295 3.15 -8.71 -1.83
C VAL A 295 2.30 -8.42 -3.04
N GLN A 296 1.21 -9.13 -3.16
CA GLN A 296 0.33 -8.89 -4.27
C GLN A 296 -0.49 -7.59 -4.09
N ASP A 297 -0.32 -6.82 -3.01
CA ASP A 297 -0.76 -5.41 -2.93
C ASP A 297 0.30 -4.38 -3.41
N MET A 298 1.42 -4.82 -4.00
CA MET A 298 2.40 -3.94 -4.64
C MET A 298 2.01 -3.55 -6.07
N PRO A 299 2.34 -2.32 -6.52
CA PRO A 299 2.18 -1.92 -7.92
C PRO A 299 2.85 -2.92 -8.89
N ASN A 300 2.10 -3.41 -9.89
CA ASN A 300 2.54 -4.37 -10.94
C ASN A 300 2.66 -5.86 -10.56
N ILE A 301 2.25 -6.29 -9.34
CA ILE A 301 2.30 -7.71 -8.92
C ILE A 301 0.92 -8.26 -8.49
N TYR A 302 -0.04 -7.37 -8.25
CA TYR A 302 -1.44 -7.70 -7.94
C TYR A 302 -2.15 -8.48 -9.05
N HIS A 303 -2.88 -9.52 -8.65
CA HIS A 303 -3.80 -10.22 -9.55
C HIS A 303 -5.11 -10.61 -8.84
N PRO A 304 -6.30 -10.18 -9.31
CA PRO A 304 -7.58 -10.44 -8.64
C PRO A 304 -7.89 -11.93 -8.35
N PHE A 305 -7.31 -12.84 -9.12
CA PHE A 305 -7.52 -14.29 -8.92
C PHE A 305 -6.81 -14.80 -7.67
N ASP A 306 -5.66 -14.22 -7.30
CA ASP A 306 -4.92 -14.64 -6.11
C ASP A 306 -5.51 -14.02 -4.82
N HIS A 307 -6.37 -13.00 -4.95
CA HIS A 307 -7.01 -12.29 -3.82
C HIS A 307 -8.52 -12.51 -3.69
N PHE A 308 -9.10 -13.29 -4.60
CA PHE A 308 -10.54 -13.43 -4.71
C PHE A 308 -11.28 -12.09 -4.83
N ASP A 309 -10.74 -11.12 -5.55
CA ASP A 309 -11.39 -9.81 -5.71
C ASP A 309 -12.26 -9.75 -6.98
N ASN A 310 -13.06 -8.70 -7.08
CA ASN A 310 -13.85 -8.36 -8.28
C ASN A 310 -14.78 -9.52 -8.73
N SER A 311 -15.29 -10.29 -7.76
CA SER A 311 -16.13 -11.47 -7.98
C SER A 311 -15.52 -12.57 -8.85
N TYR A 312 -14.18 -12.63 -9.00
CA TYR A 312 -13.46 -13.70 -9.69
C TYR A 312 -13.37 -14.98 -8.84
N ILE A 313 -14.52 -15.48 -8.39
CA ILE A 313 -14.58 -16.64 -7.49
C ILE A 313 -14.10 -17.91 -8.20
N LYS A 314 -14.63 -18.21 -9.39
CA LYS A 314 -14.27 -19.44 -10.10
C LYS A 314 -12.80 -19.42 -10.52
N GLU A 315 -12.37 -18.31 -11.11
CA GLU A 315 -11.02 -18.11 -11.62
C GLU A 315 -9.98 -18.14 -10.48
N GLY A 316 -10.32 -17.55 -9.32
CA GLY A 316 -9.48 -17.65 -8.13
C GLY A 316 -9.29 -19.08 -7.64
N TRP A 317 -10.35 -19.91 -7.64
CA TRP A 317 -10.22 -21.32 -7.26
C TRP A 317 -9.44 -22.15 -8.28
N GLU A 318 -9.60 -21.90 -9.58
CA GLU A 318 -8.77 -22.53 -10.60
C GLU A 318 -7.28 -22.24 -10.34
N GLN A 319 -6.95 -20.99 -9.99
CA GLN A 319 -5.61 -20.55 -9.63
C GLN A 319 -5.09 -21.23 -8.35
N VAL A 320 -5.90 -21.31 -7.29
CA VAL A 320 -5.59 -22.07 -6.07
C VAL A 320 -5.25 -23.53 -6.41
N PHE A 321 -6.09 -24.21 -7.21
CA PHE A 321 -5.84 -25.61 -7.57
C PHE A 321 -4.60 -25.79 -8.45
N ASN A 322 -4.29 -24.84 -9.33
CA ASN A 322 -3.07 -24.89 -10.14
C ASN A 322 -1.82 -24.73 -9.26
N ASN A 323 -1.88 -23.85 -8.27
CA ASN A 323 -0.82 -23.67 -7.30
C ASN A 323 -0.62 -24.92 -6.43
N LEU A 324 -1.69 -25.50 -5.89
CA LEU A 324 -1.63 -26.75 -5.12
C LEU A 324 -1.11 -27.93 -5.95
N ARG A 325 -1.60 -28.11 -7.19
CA ARG A 325 -1.07 -29.13 -8.13
C ARG A 325 0.40 -28.93 -8.49
N THR A 326 0.89 -27.70 -8.45
CA THR A 326 2.31 -27.40 -8.67
C THR A 326 3.13 -27.75 -7.43
N PHE A 327 2.62 -27.39 -6.25
CA PHE A 327 3.21 -27.77 -4.97
C PHE A 327 3.35 -29.29 -4.81
N GLU A 328 2.33 -30.06 -5.18
CA GLU A 328 2.35 -31.53 -5.14
C GLU A 328 3.48 -32.17 -5.95
N LYS A 329 3.97 -31.51 -7.01
CA LYS A 329 5.02 -32.09 -7.86
C LYS A 329 6.36 -32.22 -7.15
N ASP A 330 6.68 -31.23 -6.30
CA ASP A 330 7.91 -31.15 -5.52
C ASP A 330 7.71 -30.12 -4.40
N ASN A 331 7.38 -30.62 -3.19
CA ASN A 331 6.99 -29.75 -2.08
C ASN A 331 8.13 -28.84 -1.61
N GLU A 332 9.40 -29.25 -1.76
CA GLU A 332 10.54 -28.43 -1.33
C GLU A 332 10.79 -27.30 -2.31
N LYS A 333 10.69 -27.59 -3.61
CA LYS A 333 10.92 -26.60 -4.67
C LYS A 333 9.77 -25.60 -4.81
N TYR A 334 8.52 -26.05 -4.62
CA TYR A 334 7.32 -25.29 -4.94
C TYR A 334 6.54 -24.81 -3.70
N LEU A 335 7.24 -24.59 -2.60
CA LEU A 335 6.65 -24.08 -1.36
C LEU A 335 6.02 -22.68 -1.57
N ASP A 336 6.58 -21.85 -2.45
CA ASP A 336 6.00 -20.56 -2.89
C ASP A 336 4.60 -20.73 -3.51
N ASN A 337 4.36 -21.80 -4.28
CA ASN A 337 3.03 -22.07 -4.82
C ASN A 337 2.03 -22.45 -3.72
N PHE A 338 2.46 -23.22 -2.71
CA PHE A 338 1.61 -23.48 -1.55
C PHE A 338 1.29 -22.18 -0.81
N GLY A 339 2.27 -21.30 -0.59
CA GLY A 339 2.05 -20.00 0.05
C GLY A 339 0.98 -19.17 -0.66
N LYS A 340 1.07 -19.07 -1.99
CA LYS A 340 0.07 -18.37 -2.81
C LYS A 340 -1.32 -19.01 -2.71
N ALA A 341 -1.42 -20.33 -2.76
CA ALA A 341 -2.70 -21.03 -2.58
C ALA A 341 -3.28 -20.79 -1.19
N ALA A 342 -2.45 -20.85 -0.14
CA ALA A 342 -2.88 -20.66 1.23
C ALA A 342 -3.32 -19.21 1.51
N HIS A 343 -2.61 -18.23 0.97
CA HIS A 343 -3.00 -16.82 0.98
C HIS A 343 -4.37 -16.62 0.32
N ALA A 344 -4.52 -17.09 -0.92
CA ALA A 344 -5.77 -16.99 -1.66
C ALA A 344 -6.95 -17.68 -0.94
N ILE A 345 -6.73 -18.84 -0.29
CA ILE A 345 -7.75 -19.50 0.54
C ILE A 345 -8.16 -18.58 1.72
N ALA A 346 -7.22 -17.88 2.35
CA ALA A 346 -7.55 -16.95 3.43
C ALA A 346 -8.37 -15.75 2.91
N ASP A 347 -7.94 -15.14 1.81
CA ASP A 347 -8.64 -14.04 1.13
C ASP A 347 -10.05 -14.47 0.69
N PHE A 348 -10.24 -15.71 0.22
CA PHE A 348 -11.58 -16.22 -0.10
C PHE A 348 -12.54 -16.13 1.09
N TYR A 349 -12.12 -16.51 2.31
CA TYR A 349 -12.99 -16.43 3.47
C TYR A 349 -13.15 -15.00 3.99
N ALA A 350 -12.13 -14.16 3.82
CA ALA A 350 -12.15 -12.77 4.25
C ALA A 350 -13.01 -11.88 3.35
N HIS A 351 -12.84 -11.96 2.02
CA HIS A 351 -13.35 -10.99 1.05
C HIS A 351 -14.62 -11.42 0.32
N THR A 352 -15.07 -12.67 0.50
CA THR A 352 -16.31 -13.16 -0.11
C THR A 352 -17.51 -13.17 0.83
N THR A 353 -18.70 -13.25 0.27
CA THR A 353 -19.94 -13.48 1.02
C THR A 353 -20.19 -14.97 1.32
N TYR A 354 -19.25 -15.87 1.00
CA TYR A 354 -19.45 -17.31 1.17
C TYR A 354 -19.80 -17.67 2.61
N ALA A 355 -18.98 -17.22 3.58
CA ALA A 355 -19.20 -17.50 5.00
C ALA A 355 -20.49 -16.87 5.54
N HIS A 356 -20.94 -15.76 4.94
CA HIS A 356 -22.22 -15.15 5.30
C HIS A 356 -23.40 -16.09 5.00
N PHE A 357 -23.33 -16.82 3.88
CA PHE A 357 -24.39 -17.75 3.44
C PHE A 357 -24.16 -19.21 3.83
N ALA A 358 -23.00 -19.55 4.38
CA ALA A 358 -22.70 -20.91 4.80
C ALA A 358 -23.63 -21.41 5.91
N ASN A 359 -23.93 -22.72 5.91
CA ASN A 359 -24.66 -23.37 6.98
C ASN A 359 -23.85 -23.34 8.28
N ARG A 360 -24.56 -23.23 9.41
CA ARG A 360 -23.99 -23.19 10.75
C ARG A 360 -24.48 -24.41 11.52
N THR A 361 -23.57 -25.13 12.15
CA THR A 361 -23.89 -26.25 13.04
C THR A 361 -23.61 -25.84 14.47
N MET A 362 -24.58 -26.08 15.36
CA MET A 362 -24.45 -25.81 16.79
C MET A 362 -23.74 -26.99 17.46
N TYR A 363 -22.62 -26.73 18.13
CA TYR A 363 -21.97 -27.75 18.95
C TYR A 363 -22.19 -27.43 20.43
N SER A 364 -22.71 -28.40 21.19
CA SER A 364 -22.70 -28.35 22.66
C SER A 364 -21.47 -29.06 23.19
N PHE A 365 -20.67 -28.38 24.01
CA PHE A 365 -19.54 -29.01 24.69
C PHE A 365 -20.00 -29.61 26.02
N ASN A 366 -19.50 -30.82 26.32
CA ASN A 366 -19.74 -31.50 27.60
C ASN A 366 -19.23 -30.65 28.77
N GLY A 367 -20.14 -29.97 29.47
CA GLY A 367 -19.88 -29.37 30.78
C GLY A 367 -19.91 -27.85 30.87
N THR A 368 -20.07 -27.11 29.76
CA THR A 368 -20.31 -25.65 29.81
C THR A 368 -21.58 -25.30 29.03
N ASN A 369 -22.46 -24.48 29.62
CA ASN A 369 -23.71 -24.00 29.00
C ASN A 369 -23.47 -22.97 27.87
N THR A 370 -22.31 -23.00 27.21
CA THR A 370 -21.93 -22.08 26.14
C THR A 370 -22.14 -22.76 24.79
N ASN A 371 -23.32 -22.58 24.20
CA ASN A 371 -23.55 -22.96 22.80
C ASN A 371 -22.63 -22.11 21.91
N THR A 372 -21.70 -22.74 21.20
CA THR A 372 -20.85 -22.04 20.23
C THR A 372 -21.28 -22.42 18.82
N GLU A 373 -21.62 -21.42 18.01
CA GLU A 373 -21.86 -21.61 16.59
C GLU A 373 -20.56 -21.95 15.88
N ILE A 374 -20.55 -23.03 15.11
CA ILE A 374 -19.39 -23.45 14.32
C ILE A 374 -19.87 -23.63 12.88
N LEU A 375 -19.11 -23.11 11.92
CA LEU A 375 -19.33 -23.43 10.51
C LEU A 375 -19.04 -24.92 10.31
N ASP A 376 -19.96 -25.67 9.70
CA ASP A 376 -19.74 -27.10 9.44
C ASP A 376 -18.62 -27.27 8.41
N ILE A 377 -17.38 -27.47 8.88
CA ILE A 377 -16.21 -27.50 8.01
C ILE A 377 -16.24 -28.71 7.07
N THR A 378 -16.85 -29.83 7.47
CA THR A 378 -16.94 -31.03 6.63
C THR A 378 -17.93 -30.80 5.49
N GLU A 379 -19.02 -30.09 5.74
CA GLU A 379 -19.95 -29.64 4.70
C GLU A 379 -19.33 -28.51 3.84
N LEU A 380 -18.62 -27.56 4.45
CA LEU A 380 -17.92 -26.48 3.75
C LEU A 380 -16.86 -26.99 2.76
N LEU A 381 -16.06 -27.99 3.16
CA LEU A 381 -15.00 -28.56 2.32
C LEU A 381 -15.56 -29.52 1.26
N ASN A 382 -16.64 -30.25 1.56
CA ASN A 382 -17.24 -31.21 0.61
C ASN A 382 -18.28 -30.56 -0.34
N GLN A 383 -18.85 -29.41 0.00
CA GLN A 383 -19.77 -28.63 -0.86
C GLN A 383 -19.10 -27.43 -1.53
N PHE A 384 -17.79 -27.23 -1.35
CA PHE A 384 -17.05 -26.24 -2.13
C PHE A 384 -16.76 -26.83 -3.51
N ASP A 385 -17.78 -26.78 -4.37
CA ASP A 385 -17.65 -27.01 -5.80
C ASP A 385 -17.69 -25.63 -6.50
N PRO A 386 -16.55 -25.13 -7.02
CA PRO A 386 -16.53 -23.84 -7.72
C PRO A 386 -17.41 -23.83 -8.98
N ASP A 387 -17.80 -25.00 -9.51
CA ASP A 387 -18.74 -25.11 -10.62
C ASP A 387 -20.22 -25.11 -10.18
N ASN A 388 -20.52 -25.14 -8.87
CA ASN A 388 -21.89 -25.23 -8.32
C ASN A 388 -22.22 -24.15 -7.26
N LEU A 389 -21.63 -22.96 -7.38
CA LEU A 389 -21.75 -21.81 -6.46
C LEU A 389 -23.09 -21.03 -6.52
N SER A 390 -24.14 -21.65 -7.06
CA SER A 390 -25.48 -21.08 -7.10
C SER A 390 -26.14 -21.16 -5.72
N ILE A 391 -26.36 -20.02 -5.04
CA ILE A 391 -27.19 -20.01 -3.81
C ILE A 391 -28.58 -20.59 -4.13
N LYS A 392 -29.08 -20.42 -5.36
CA LYS A 392 -30.35 -21.02 -5.83
C LYS A 392 -30.36 -22.55 -5.84
N ASN A 393 -29.22 -23.23 -6.03
CA ASN A 393 -29.14 -24.68 -5.90
C ASN A 393 -29.06 -25.12 -4.43
N ARG A 394 -28.53 -24.27 -3.54
CA ARG A 394 -28.57 -24.47 -2.07
C ARG A 394 -29.94 -24.16 -1.46
N ILE A 395 -30.73 -23.26 -2.07
CA ILE A 395 -32.13 -22.96 -1.67
C ILE A 395 -33.02 -24.21 -1.72
N HIS A 396 -32.64 -25.25 -2.49
CA HIS A 396 -33.47 -26.46 -2.57
C HIS A 396 -33.31 -27.41 -1.38
N TYR A 397 -32.30 -27.23 -0.51
CA TYR A 397 -32.04 -28.15 0.61
C TYR A 397 -32.27 -27.60 2.02
N ASP A 398 -32.46 -26.29 2.23
CA ASP A 398 -32.87 -25.81 3.56
C ASP A 398 -33.65 -24.47 3.56
N MET A 399 -34.88 -24.52 3.04
CA MET A 399 -35.85 -23.43 3.19
C MET A 399 -36.56 -23.43 4.56
N GLN A 400 -36.04 -24.12 5.59
CA GLN A 400 -36.72 -24.21 6.89
C GLN A 400 -36.11 -23.34 8.00
N SER A 401 -34.94 -22.73 7.83
CA SER A 401 -34.37 -21.83 8.85
C SER A 401 -34.70 -20.35 8.60
N ASN A 402 -35.39 -19.71 9.56
CA ASN A 402 -35.64 -18.26 9.57
C ASN A 402 -34.34 -17.43 9.52
N ASP A 403 -33.22 -18.01 9.97
CA ASP A 403 -31.91 -17.35 9.99
C ASP A 403 -31.32 -17.14 8.58
N LEU A 404 -31.35 -18.15 7.69
CA LEU A 404 -30.83 -18.00 6.33
C LEU A 404 -31.66 -16.99 5.52
N GLN A 405 -32.98 -17.00 5.67
CA GLN A 405 -33.84 -15.98 5.05
C GLN A 405 -33.50 -14.57 5.56
N ASN A 406 -33.27 -14.40 6.87
CA ASN A 406 -32.85 -13.12 7.44
C ASN A 406 -31.47 -12.67 6.93
N ARG A 407 -30.52 -13.59 6.73
CA ARG A 407 -29.20 -13.28 6.15
C ARG A 407 -29.29 -12.85 4.68
N ILE A 408 -30.10 -13.56 3.88
CA ILE A 408 -30.38 -13.16 2.49
C ILE A 408 -31.02 -11.77 2.43
N LEU A 409 -31.97 -11.46 3.32
CA LEU A 409 -32.59 -10.13 3.38
C LEU A 409 -31.61 -9.04 3.82
N LYS A 410 -30.62 -9.35 4.66
CA LYS A 410 -29.55 -8.42 5.07
C LYS A 410 -28.56 -8.14 3.94
N PHE A 411 -28.34 -9.08 3.02
CA PHE A 411 -27.49 -8.89 1.83
C PHE A 411 -28.33 -8.68 0.57
N ASN A 412 -28.92 -7.48 0.45
CA ASN A 412 -29.70 -7.08 -0.72
C ASN A 412 -28.97 -5.97 -1.49
N LEU A 413 -28.42 -6.31 -2.66
CA LEU A 413 -27.71 -5.36 -3.52
C LEU A 413 -28.63 -4.32 -4.19
N ASN A 414 -29.95 -4.46 -4.08
CA ASN A 414 -30.89 -3.41 -4.51
C ASN A 414 -31.09 -2.32 -3.45
N ASP A 415 -30.57 -2.52 -2.24
CA ASP A 415 -30.55 -1.47 -1.22
C ASP A 415 -29.45 -0.45 -1.55
N THR A 416 -29.66 0.81 -1.18
CA THR A 416 -28.69 1.91 -1.35
C THR A 416 -27.45 1.78 -0.45
N LEU A 417 -27.35 0.67 0.28
CA LEU A 417 -26.36 0.42 1.31
C LEU A 417 -24.96 0.14 0.73
N PHE A 418 -24.88 -0.52 -0.43
CA PHE A 418 -23.60 -0.89 -1.06
C PHE A 418 -23.30 0.03 -2.24
N SER A 419 -22.06 0.46 -2.36
CA SER A 419 -21.59 1.22 -3.51
C SER A 419 -21.30 0.31 -4.70
N TYR A 420 -21.07 0.89 -5.87
CA TYR A 420 -20.69 0.22 -7.11
C TYR A 420 -19.83 1.17 -7.97
N ASN A 421 -19.14 0.62 -8.99
CA ASN A 421 -18.28 1.42 -9.86
C ASN A 421 -19.08 2.26 -10.86
N LYS A 422 -19.28 3.53 -10.51
CA LYS A 422 -20.03 4.49 -11.35
C LYS A 422 -19.44 4.66 -12.75
N SER A 423 -18.12 4.55 -12.91
CA SER A 423 -17.46 4.73 -14.21
C SER A 423 -17.89 3.68 -15.25
N TYR A 424 -18.30 2.49 -14.80
CA TYR A 424 -18.74 1.38 -15.64
C TYR A 424 -20.27 1.23 -15.62
N CYS A 425 -20.90 1.46 -14.46
CA CYS A 425 -22.32 1.21 -14.26
C CYS A 425 -23.21 2.40 -14.69
N ASP A 426 -22.76 3.65 -14.58
CA ASP A 426 -23.59 4.83 -14.93
C ASP A 426 -23.51 5.19 -16.43
N LYS A 427 -22.58 4.58 -17.19
CA LYS A 427 -22.40 4.83 -18.64
C LYS A 427 -23.43 4.15 -19.56
N GLY A 428 -24.43 3.44 -19.04
CA GLY A 428 -25.47 2.84 -19.87
C GLY A 428 -26.71 2.37 -19.11
N ASP A 429 -27.88 2.70 -19.65
CA ASP A 429 -29.22 2.14 -19.39
C ASP A 429 -29.50 1.61 -17.97
N LYS A 430 -30.26 2.38 -17.18
CA LYS A 430 -30.70 1.99 -15.81
C LYS A 430 -31.34 0.60 -15.75
N GLN A 431 -31.99 0.13 -16.83
CA GLN A 431 -32.55 -1.23 -16.88
C GLN A 431 -31.47 -2.30 -16.92
N LYS A 432 -30.35 -2.05 -17.61
CA LYS A 432 -29.19 -2.93 -17.68
C LYS A 432 -28.52 -3.06 -16.31
N PHE A 433 -28.34 -1.96 -15.58
CA PHE A 433 -27.79 -1.97 -14.23
C PHE A 433 -28.66 -2.76 -13.24
N SER A 434 -29.98 -2.54 -13.24
CA SER A 434 -30.92 -3.32 -12.44
C SER A 434 -30.88 -4.83 -12.78
N GLY A 435 -30.70 -5.18 -14.07
CA GLY A 435 -30.49 -6.54 -14.52
C GLY A 435 -29.20 -7.18 -14.00
N ILE A 436 -28.11 -6.42 -13.92
CA ILE A 436 -26.81 -6.86 -13.37
C ILE A 436 -26.92 -7.11 -11.86
N ILE A 437 -27.46 -6.16 -11.11
CA ILE A 437 -27.68 -6.29 -9.66
C ILE A 437 -28.56 -7.51 -9.36
N LYS A 438 -29.63 -7.72 -10.13
CA LYS A 438 -30.48 -8.92 -10.00
C LYS A 438 -29.74 -10.24 -10.27
N ASN A 439 -28.68 -10.21 -11.09
CA ASN A 439 -27.87 -11.39 -11.41
C ASN A 439 -26.87 -11.71 -10.29
N LEU A 440 -26.29 -10.69 -9.63
CA LEU A 440 -25.41 -10.84 -8.48
C LEU A 440 -26.18 -11.18 -7.19
N ASN A 441 -27.41 -10.68 -7.05
CA ASN A 441 -28.19 -10.88 -5.84
C ASN A 441 -28.50 -12.37 -5.63
N GLY A 442 -28.18 -12.87 -4.43
CA GLY A 442 -28.28 -14.31 -4.15
C GLY A 442 -27.21 -15.13 -4.87
N LYS A 443 -25.99 -14.59 -5.03
CA LYS A 443 -24.78 -15.36 -5.36
C LYS A 443 -23.69 -15.11 -4.33
N VAL A 444 -22.78 -16.09 -4.21
CA VAL A 444 -21.50 -15.85 -3.54
C VAL A 444 -20.72 -14.89 -4.45
N ILE A 445 -20.32 -13.76 -3.89
CA ILE A 445 -19.53 -12.74 -4.58
C ILE A 445 -18.41 -12.29 -3.65
N SER A 446 -17.39 -11.67 -4.24
CA SER A 446 -16.40 -10.91 -3.50
C SER A 446 -16.50 -9.43 -3.79
N GLY A 447 -15.91 -8.66 -2.90
CA GLY A 447 -15.81 -7.22 -3.04
C GLY A 447 -14.99 -6.86 -4.28
N ARG A 448 -15.31 -5.71 -4.87
CA ARG A 448 -14.43 -5.09 -5.86
C ARG A 448 -13.26 -4.40 -5.16
N TYR A 449 -12.11 -4.47 -5.81
CA TYR A 449 -10.85 -3.91 -5.33
C TYR A 449 -10.04 -3.40 -6.53
N ALA A 450 -9.44 -2.21 -6.39
CA ALA A 450 -8.55 -1.59 -7.38
C ALA A 450 -9.11 -1.54 -8.83
N GLN A 451 -10.42 -1.36 -9.01
CA GLN A 451 -10.99 -1.29 -10.35
C GLN A 451 -10.64 0.02 -11.07
N PRO A 452 -10.34 -0.03 -12.37
CA PRO A 452 -10.05 1.16 -13.15
C PRO A 452 -11.23 2.14 -13.16
N GLY A 453 -10.90 3.42 -13.33
CA GLY A 453 -11.84 4.50 -13.54
C GLY A 453 -11.96 4.93 -15.00
N GLY A 454 -13.06 5.61 -15.35
CA GLY A 454 -13.18 6.31 -16.63
C GLY A 454 -12.14 7.42 -16.88
N SER A 455 -11.31 7.74 -15.88
CA SER A 455 -10.11 8.57 -15.93
C SER A 455 -9.13 8.15 -14.82
N ILE A 456 -7.85 8.54 -14.93
CA ILE A 456 -6.79 8.40 -13.91
C ILE A 456 -7.19 8.92 -12.51
N PHE A 457 -8.24 9.75 -12.41
CA PHE A 457 -8.74 10.34 -11.16
C PHE A 457 -10.10 9.79 -10.70
N SER A 458 -10.62 8.76 -11.36
CA SER A 458 -11.94 8.19 -11.07
C SER A 458 -11.90 6.69 -10.85
N ASN A 459 -10.79 6.19 -10.30
CA ASN A 459 -10.74 4.83 -9.77
C ASN A 459 -11.75 4.72 -8.64
N ASP A 460 -12.39 3.57 -8.54
CA ASP A 460 -13.37 3.25 -7.50
C ASP A 460 -12.70 2.89 -6.17
N SER A 461 -11.53 3.47 -5.94
CA SER A 461 -10.67 3.25 -4.80
C SER A 461 -11.28 3.93 -3.59
N GLN A 462 -11.59 3.17 -2.55
CA GLN A 462 -11.95 3.72 -1.24
C GLN A 462 -10.73 3.82 -0.32
N ASP A 463 -9.60 3.19 -0.69
CA ASP A 463 -8.34 3.27 0.03
C ASP A 463 -7.17 3.80 -0.80
N THR A 464 -6.15 4.33 -0.11
CA THR A 464 -4.96 4.95 -0.75
C THR A 464 -4.03 3.95 -1.45
N ILE A 465 -4.06 2.67 -1.04
CA ILE A 465 -3.26 1.58 -1.64
C ILE A 465 -3.87 1.14 -2.97
N GLU A 466 -5.20 1.10 -3.08
CA GLU A 466 -5.92 0.74 -4.31
C GLU A 466 -5.66 1.70 -5.48
N LEU A 467 -5.15 2.91 -5.22
CA LEU A 467 -4.75 3.88 -6.24
C LEU A 467 -3.37 3.58 -6.85
N LEU A 468 -2.57 2.74 -6.19
CA LEU A 468 -1.22 2.36 -6.60
C LEU A 468 -1.19 0.98 -7.27
N ILE A 469 -2.31 0.28 -7.28
CA ILE A 469 -2.44 -1.06 -7.84
C ILE A 469 -2.98 -0.95 -9.27
N ASP A 470 -2.15 -1.35 -10.23
CA ASP A 470 -2.56 -1.45 -11.63
C ASP A 470 -3.44 -2.68 -11.82
N PHE A 471 -4.68 -2.46 -12.28
CA PHE A 471 -5.57 -3.56 -12.64
C PHE A 471 -5.00 -4.29 -13.87
N PRO A 472 -4.88 -5.63 -13.85
CA PRO A 472 -4.22 -6.36 -14.93
C PRO A 472 -4.88 -6.12 -16.31
N ASP A 473 -4.08 -5.71 -17.29
CA ASP A 473 -4.54 -5.40 -18.65
C ASP A 473 -5.21 -6.62 -19.31
N ASP A 474 -4.70 -7.83 -19.05
CA ASP A 474 -5.18 -9.10 -19.61
C ASP A 474 -6.63 -9.44 -19.21
N LEU A 475 -7.14 -8.84 -18.12
CA LEU A 475 -8.53 -8.96 -17.68
C LEU A 475 -9.48 -8.00 -18.38
N THR A 476 -8.96 -7.06 -19.19
CA THR A 476 -9.76 -6.11 -19.97
C THR A 476 -9.31 -5.98 -21.43
N GLU A 477 -8.44 -6.84 -21.93
CA GLU A 477 -7.88 -6.75 -23.29
C GLU A 477 -8.94 -6.97 -24.39
N THR A 478 -9.76 -8.02 -24.29
CA THR A 478 -10.74 -8.37 -25.32
C THR A 478 -12.12 -7.74 -25.09
N ASP A 479 -12.90 -7.57 -26.16
CA ASP A 479 -14.27 -7.05 -26.06
C ASP A 479 -15.19 -7.94 -25.21
N GLN A 480 -14.93 -9.25 -25.15
CA GLN A 480 -15.67 -10.18 -24.29
C GLN A 480 -15.33 -9.93 -22.82
N GLN A 481 -14.04 -9.83 -22.48
CA GLN A 481 -13.59 -9.54 -21.12
C GLN A 481 -14.08 -8.16 -20.64
N LYS A 482 -14.05 -7.14 -21.50
CA LYS A 482 -14.64 -5.81 -21.20
C LYS A 482 -16.14 -5.89 -20.91
N ARG A 483 -16.89 -6.73 -21.64
CA ARG A 483 -18.33 -6.94 -21.39
C ARG A 483 -18.57 -7.66 -20.08
N ASP A 484 -17.78 -8.67 -19.77
CA ASP A 484 -17.91 -9.46 -18.54
C ASP A 484 -17.50 -8.65 -17.30
N PHE A 485 -16.51 -7.76 -17.44
CA PHE A 485 -16.03 -6.87 -16.39
C PHE A 485 -17.13 -5.93 -15.86
N VAL A 486 -18.07 -5.49 -16.71
CA VAL A 486 -19.20 -4.64 -16.26
C VAL A 486 -20.06 -5.31 -15.19
N TYR A 487 -20.19 -6.65 -15.22
CA TYR A 487 -20.92 -7.39 -14.18
C TYR A 487 -20.16 -7.41 -12.86
N ARG A 488 -18.82 -7.40 -12.91
CA ARG A 488 -17.92 -7.40 -11.75
C ARG A 488 -17.80 -6.00 -11.15
N ALA A 489 -17.91 -4.98 -11.97
CA ALA A 489 -17.93 -3.57 -11.58
C ALA A 489 -19.15 -3.18 -10.72
N ALA A 490 -20.19 -4.00 -10.74
CA ALA A 490 -21.40 -3.82 -9.93
C ALA A 490 -21.34 -4.49 -8.53
N ALA A 491 -20.27 -5.19 -8.19
CA ALA A 491 -20.11 -5.78 -6.86
C ALA A 491 -19.87 -4.69 -5.78
N PRO A 492 -20.25 -4.90 -4.51
CA PRO A 492 -19.90 -4.02 -3.38
C PRO A 492 -18.40 -3.83 -3.21
N HIS A 493 -17.99 -2.77 -2.52
CA HIS A 493 -16.57 -2.48 -2.33
C HIS A 493 -16.02 -3.48 -1.32
N HIS A 494 -14.75 -3.88 -1.45
CA HIS A 494 -14.18 -4.84 -0.52
C HIS A 494 -14.34 -4.38 0.95
N ASN A 495 -14.09 -3.10 1.25
CA ASN A 495 -14.31 -2.51 2.58
C ASN A 495 -15.75 -2.64 3.11
N GLU A 496 -16.76 -2.74 2.23
CA GLU A 496 -18.17 -2.80 2.62
C GLU A 496 -18.60 -4.21 3.07
N ILE A 497 -17.91 -5.27 2.62
CA ILE A 497 -18.30 -6.67 2.85
C ILE A 497 -17.19 -7.56 3.42
N GLY A 498 -15.93 -7.14 3.32
CA GLY A 498 -14.74 -7.85 3.78
C GLY A 498 -14.67 -7.94 5.30
N VAL A 499 -14.14 -9.07 5.78
CA VAL A 499 -13.94 -9.37 7.21
C VAL A 499 -12.52 -9.87 7.42
N ASP A 500 -11.58 -8.98 7.14
CA ASP A 500 -10.13 -9.15 7.12
C ASP A 500 -9.43 -8.56 8.36
N LYS A 501 -10.17 -7.81 9.20
CA LYS A 501 -9.66 -7.11 10.39
C LYS A 501 -10.32 -7.62 11.67
N HIS A 502 -9.64 -7.46 12.81
CA HIS A 502 -10.15 -7.89 14.13
C HIS A 502 -11.26 -7.00 14.69
N SER A 503 -11.48 -5.84 14.08
CA SER A 503 -12.49 -4.86 14.46
C SER A 503 -13.16 -4.28 13.22
N LYS A 504 -14.44 -3.94 13.33
CA LYS A 504 -15.23 -3.41 12.21
C LYS A 504 -14.76 -2.00 11.83
N SER A 505 -14.56 -1.75 10.53
CA SER A 505 -14.35 -0.39 10.02
C SER A 505 -15.67 0.40 9.93
N SER A 506 -15.59 1.73 9.86
CA SER A 506 -16.76 2.57 9.62
C SER A 506 -17.36 2.40 8.22
N GLU A 507 -16.56 1.90 7.27
CA GLU A 507 -16.95 1.68 5.88
C GLU A 507 -17.69 0.34 5.68
N HIS A 508 -17.54 -0.60 6.61
CA HIS A 508 -18.18 -1.91 6.54
C HIS A 508 -19.70 -1.81 6.70
N GLN A 509 -20.43 -2.33 5.71
CA GLN A 509 -21.88 -2.20 5.58
C GLN A 509 -22.64 -3.50 5.85
N LEU A 510 -22.03 -4.67 5.58
CA LEU A 510 -22.70 -5.96 5.72
C LEU A 510 -23.09 -6.26 7.17
N TYR A 511 -22.17 -6.05 8.12
CA TYR A 511 -22.44 -6.20 9.54
C TYR A 511 -22.56 -4.83 10.22
N ARG A 512 -23.78 -4.46 10.61
CA ARG A 512 -24.06 -3.11 11.13
C ARG A 512 -23.41 -2.83 12.48
N ASN A 513 -23.26 -3.85 13.33
CA ASN A 513 -22.68 -3.73 14.66
C ASN A 513 -21.39 -4.55 14.79
N GLU A 514 -20.56 -4.14 15.74
CA GLU A 514 -19.26 -4.75 16.06
C GLU A 514 -19.39 -6.24 16.44
N THR A 515 -20.46 -6.59 17.16
CA THR A 515 -20.69 -7.96 17.64
C THR A 515 -20.87 -8.94 16.48
N ASP A 516 -21.74 -8.61 15.52
CA ASP A 516 -21.99 -9.42 14.33
C ASP A 516 -20.73 -9.55 13.47
N TYR A 517 -19.97 -8.46 13.33
CA TYR A 517 -18.68 -8.47 12.62
C TYR A 517 -17.68 -9.40 13.31
N ASN A 518 -17.52 -9.30 14.62
CA ASN A 518 -16.58 -10.12 15.38
C ASN A 518 -16.93 -11.62 15.37
N ILE A 519 -18.23 -11.96 15.39
CA ILE A 519 -18.68 -13.34 15.18
C ILE A 519 -18.20 -13.82 13.81
N GLN A 520 -18.39 -13.02 12.77
CA GLN A 520 -18.03 -13.39 11.41
C GLN A 520 -16.51 -13.48 11.21
N TYR A 521 -15.75 -12.57 11.82
CA TYR A 521 -14.29 -12.61 11.81
C TYR A 521 -13.78 -13.94 12.37
N LYS A 522 -14.24 -14.33 13.56
CA LYS A 522 -13.86 -15.60 14.20
C LYS A 522 -14.24 -16.81 13.36
N LEU A 523 -15.45 -16.82 12.79
CA LEU A 523 -15.93 -17.93 11.95
C LEU A 523 -15.10 -18.08 10.67
N ARG A 524 -14.85 -16.98 9.95
CA ARG A 524 -14.10 -16.94 8.69
C ARG A 524 -12.64 -17.31 8.89
N ARG A 525 -12.00 -16.69 9.89
CA ARG A 525 -10.60 -16.97 10.25
C ARG A 525 -10.41 -18.45 10.59
N ARG A 526 -11.31 -19.03 11.38
CA ARG A 526 -11.29 -20.46 11.69
C ARG A 526 -11.45 -21.35 10.46
N ALA A 527 -12.39 -21.01 9.56
CA ALA A 527 -12.58 -21.77 8.33
C ALA A 527 -11.33 -21.74 7.43
N ALA A 528 -10.68 -20.58 7.30
CA ALA A 528 -9.44 -20.43 6.56
C ALA A 528 -8.32 -21.30 7.14
N ILE A 529 -8.09 -21.24 8.45
CA ILE A 529 -7.08 -22.06 9.15
C ILE A 529 -7.26 -23.55 8.84
N LEU A 530 -8.49 -24.05 8.96
CA LEU A 530 -8.78 -25.46 8.76
C LEU A 530 -8.66 -25.89 7.30
N HIS A 531 -9.12 -25.06 6.36
CA HIS A 531 -8.98 -25.35 4.93
C HIS A 531 -7.50 -25.40 4.52
N ILE A 532 -6.70 -24.41 4.93
CA ILE A 532 -5.26 -24.38 4.61
C ILE A 532 -4.55 -25.59 5.20
N ARG A 533 -4.88 -25.97 6.44
CA ARG A 533 -4.34 -27.17 7.09
C ARG A 533 -4.69 -28.45 6.33
N ASP A 534 -5.94 -28.59 5.90
CA ASP A 534 -6.40 -29.74 5.11
C ASP A 534 -5.71 -29.78 3.72
N ALA A 535 -5.64 -28.65 3.04
CA ALA A 535 -4.93 -28.53 1.76
C ALA A 535 -3.46 -28.93 1.90
N PHE A 536 -2.77 -28.46 2.96
CA PHE A 536 -1.39 -28.85 3.22
C PHE A 536 -1.26 -30.36 3.45
N LYS A 537 -2.11 -30.95 4.30
CA LYS A 537 -2.10 -32.40 4.57
C LYS A 537 -2.34 -33.24 3.31
N LYS A 538 -3.23 -32.80 2.41
CA LYS A 538 -3.57 -33.51 1.17
C LYS A 538 -2.48 -33.43 0.11
N HIS A 539 -1.83 -32.29 -0.01
CA HIS A 539 -0.91 -31.97 -1.11
C HIS A 539 0.58 -32.10 -0.75
N TYR A 540 0.90 -32.39 0.52
CA TYR A 540 2.27 -32.63 0.99
C TYR A 540 2.62 -34.13 0.95
N ASN A 541 3.70 -34.48 0.25
CA ASN A 541 4.13 -35.86 0.02
C ASN A 541 5.03 -36.43 1.15
N GLY A 542 5.40 -35.63 2.14
CA GLY A 542 6.23 -36.08 3.27
C GLY A 542 5.46 -36.95 4.29
N ASN A 543 6.18 -37.79 5.03
CA ASN A 543 5.59 -38.62 6.09
C ASN A 543 5.20 -37.74 7.29
N ASN A 544 3.96 -37.85 7.77
CA ASN A 544 3.41 -37.01 8.86
C ASN A 544 3.56 -35.50 8.58
N PRO A 545 2.79 -34.94 7.61
CA PRO A 545 2.88 -33.53 7.22
C PRO A 545 2.75 -32.55 8.40
N ILE A 546 1.97 -32.94 9.42
CA ILE A 546 1.79 -32.16 10.64
C ILE A 546 1.79 -33.11 11.83
N ASN A 547 2.81 -33.01 12.69
CA ASN A 547 3.00 -33.86 13.85
C ASN A 547 2.53 -33.14 15.13
N THR A 548 1.22 -33.12 15.37
CA THR A 548 0.64 -32.58 16.61
C THR A 548 -0.35 -33.54 17.24
N GLU A 549 -0.25 -33.76 18.56
CA GLU A 549 -1.33 -34.39 19.36
C GLU A 549 -2.56 -33.47 19.52
N LEU A 550 -2.43 -32.20 19.15
CA LEU A 550 -3.54 -31.24 19.14
C LEU A 550 -4.56 -31.67 18.09
N SER A 551 -5.78 -31.98 18.55
CA SER A 551 -6.90 -32.13 17.64
C SER A 551 -7.18 -30.80 16.95
N ASP A 552 -7.83 -30.81 15.77
CA ASP A 552 -8.22 -29.57 15.11
C ASP A 552 -9.10 -28.71 16.06
N ILE A 553 -9.83 -29.35 17.00
CA ILE A 553 -10.61 -28.72 18.08
C ILE A 553 -9.72 -27.99 19.11
N ASP A 554 -8.53 -28.48 19.41
CA ASP A 554 -7.62 -27.83 20.38
C ASP A 554 -6.93 -26.60 19.79
N LEU A 555 -6.64 -26.62 18.49
CA LEU A 555 -6.18 -25.44 17.74
C LEU A 555 -7.24 -24.32 17.75
N ILE A 556 -8.51 -24.72 17.74
CA ILE A 556 -9.66 -23.82 17.76
C ILE A 556 -9.90 -23.21 19.15
N ASN A 557 -9.73 -23.99 20.22
CA ASN A 557 -10.09 -23.56 21.58
C ASN A 557 -9.00 -22.70 22.26
N GLY A 558 -7.74 -22.84 21.85
CA GLY A 558 -6.62 -22.05 22.39
C GLY A 558 -6.71 -20.54 22.12
N GLU A 559 -7.65 -20.10 21.28
CA GLU A 559 -7.85 -18.69 20.89
C GLU A 559 -9.04 -17.99 21.58
N LEU A 560 -9.84 -18.73 22.35
CA LEU A 560 -10.95 -18.16 23.13
C LEU A 560 -10.52 -17.71 24.54
N GLY A 561 -9.25 -17.93 24.91
CA GLY A 561 -8.64 -17.57 26.19
C GLY A 561 -8.06 -16.17 26.23
#